data_AF-A0A6H1UIC3-F1
#
_entry.id   AF-A0A6H1UIC3-F1
#
_cell.length_a   1.000
_cell.length_b   1.000
_cell.length_c   1.000
_cell.angle_alpha   90.00
_cell.angle_beta   90.00
_cell.angle_gamma   90.00
#
_symmetry.space_group_name_H-M   'P 1'
#
loop_
_entity.id
_entity.type
_entity.pdbx_description
1 polymer ?
#
loop_
_entity_poly.entity_id
_entity_poly.type
_entity_poly.pdbx_seq_one_letter_code
_entity_poly.pdbx_strand_id
1 'polypeptide(L)' 'MENFWQLIVEHYKWVFSGAGIALFGGLIAFFKRNKASGITQKQKSGNNSTNIQAGGNVEFTQKND' A
#
# COMPACT_ATOMS: atom_id res chain seq x y z
N MET A 1 -30.21 -0.85 -28.68
CA MET A 1 -28.82 -0.92 -28.20
C MET A 1 -28.63 0.30 -27.33
N GLU A 2 -28.62 0.14 -26.01
CA GLU A 2 -28.30 1.27 -25.13
C GLU A 2 -26.84 1.65 -25.31
N ASN A 3 -26.60 2.95 -25.49
CA ASN A 3 -25.26 3.47 -25.66
C ASN A 3 -24.59 3.54 -24.28
N PHE A 4 -23.29 3.25 -24.21
CA PHE A 4 -22.48 3.37 -22.99
C PHE A 4 -22.70 4.70 -22.25
N TRP A 5 -22.92 5.77 -22.99
CA TRP A 5 -23.26 7.09 -22.47
C TRP A 5 -24.58 7.15 -21.69
N GLN A 6 -25.62 6.42 -22.11
CA GLN A 6 -26.90 6.38 -21.42
C GLN A 6 -26.77 5.69 -20.06
N LEU A 7 -26.03 4.58 -19.99
CA LEU A 7 -25.76 3.88 -18.74
C LEU A 7 -25.06 4.78 -17.71
N ILE A 8 -24.09 5.60 -18.14
CA ILE A 8 -23.42 6.55 -17.25
C ILE A 8 -24.39 7.61 -16.74
N VAL A 9 -25.18 8.22 -17.63
CA VAL A 9 -26.12 9.30 -17.28
C VAL A 9 -27.25 8.80 -16.39
N GLU A 10 -27.60 7.52 -16.44
CA GLU A 10 -28.61 6.95 -15.56
C GLU A 10 -28.06 6.66 -14.15
N HIS A 11 -26.79 6.24 -14.05
CA HIS A 11 -26.22 5.74 -12.79
C HIS A 11 -25.28 6.73 -12.08
N TYR A 12 -24.91 7.86 -12.68
CA TYR A 12 -23.89 8.78 -12.13
C TYR A 12 -24.20 9.27 -10.71
N LYS A 13 -25.48 9.55 -10.39
CA LYS A 13 -25.86 10.05 -9.05
C LYS A 13 -25.55 9.05 -7.95
N TRP A 14 -25.80 7.76 -8.21
CA TRP A 14 -25.48 6.69 -7.28
C TRP A 14 -23.96 6.47 -7.20
N VAL A 15 -23.26 6.44 -8.34
CA VAL A 15 -21.80 6.24 -8.41
C VAL A 15 -21.05 7.33 -7.64
N PHE A 16 -21.44 8.59 -7.81
CA PHE A 16 -20.85 9.75 -7.13
C PHE A 16 -21.54 10.10 -5.79
N SER A 17 -22.42 9.24 -5.27
CA SER A 17 -22.93 9.38 -3.92
C SER A 17 -21.81 9.08 -2.90
N GLY A 18 -21.96 9.52 -1.65
CA GLY A 18 -20.99 9.22 -0.59
C GLY A 18 -20.75 7.71 -0.41
N ALA A 19 -21.81 6.89 -0.52
CA ALA A 19 -21.72 5.44 -0.46
C ALA A 19 -21.06 4.85 -1.72
N GLY A 20 -21.42 5.35 -2.90
CA GLY A 20 -20.82 4.93 -4.17
C GLY A 20 -19.31 5.19 -4.22
N ILE A 21 -18.89 6.41 -3.86
CA ILE A 21 -17.47 6.78 -3.80
C ILE A 21 -16.73 5.92 -2.76
N ALA A 22 -17.33 5.66 -1.60
CA ALA A 22 -16.73 4.79 -0.59
C ALA A 22 -16.55 3.35 -1.09
N LEU A 23 -17.55 2.79 -1.78
CA LEU A 23 -17.48 1.44 -2.35
C LEU A 23 -16.44 1.34 -3.46
N PHE A 24 -16.48 2.22 -4.46
CA PHE A 24 -15.51 2.20 -5.57
C PHE A 24 -14.10 2.52 -5.09
N GLY A 25 -13.95 3.51 -4.20
CA GLY A 25 -12.67 3.85 -3.58
C GLY A 25 -12.11 2.68 -2.76
N GLY A 26 -12.97 2.01 -1.98
CA GLY A 26 -12.62 0.82 -1.20
C GLY A 26 -12.19 -0.35 -2.08
N LEU A 27 -12.92 -0.64 -3.17
CA LEU A 27 -12.54 -1.67 -4.13
C LEU A 27 -11.20 -1.35 -4.81
N ILE A 28 -11.01 -0.12 -5.28
CA ILE A 28 -9.74 0.31 -5.88
C ILE A 28 -8.60 0.17 -4.88
N ALA A 29 -8.79 0.63 -3.65
CA ALA A 29 -7.80 0.53 -2.59
C ALA A 29 -7.50 -0.94 -2.22
N PHE A 30 -8.50 -1.81 -2.24
CA PHE A 30 -8.34 -3.24 -2.00
C PHE A 30 -7.48 -3.91 -3.07
N PHE A 31 -7.73 -3.63 -4.35
CA PHE A 31 -6.91 -4.17 -5.44
C PHE A 31 -5.54 -3.51 -5.57
N LYS A 32 -5.43 -2.23 -5.20
CA LYS A 32 -4.15 -1.49 -5.11
C LYS A 32 -3.42 -1.70 -3.80
N ARG A 33 -3.93 -2.54 -2.89
CA ARG A 33 -3.23 -2.90 -1.68
C ARG A 33 -1.99 -3.67 -2.07
N ASN A 34 -0.90 -2.94 -2.24
CA ASN A 34 0.42 -3.52 -2.34
C ASN A 34 0.58 -4.41 -1.11
N LYS A 35 0.84 -5.71 -1.31
CA LYS A 35 1.42 -6.52 -0.24
C LYS A 35 2.60 -5.72 0.30
N ALA A 36 2.77 -5.63 1.62
CA ALA A 36 3.91 -4.95 2.21
C ALA A 36 5.16 -5.45 1.47
N SER A 37 5.67 -4.64 0.53
CA SER A 37 6.92 -4.94 -0.13
C SER A 37 7.91 -4.91 1.02
N GLY A 38 8.73 -5.95 1.17
CA GLY A 38 9.78 -5.95 2.18
C GLY A 38 10.50 -4.60 2.21
N ILE A 39 10.97 -4.19 3.38
CA ILE A 39 11.54 -2.86 3.58
C ILE A 39 12.62 -2.61 2.51
N THR A 40 12.33 -1.75 1.54
CA THR A 40 13.32 -1.31 0.56
C THR A 40 14.11 -0.17 1.18
N GLN A 41 15.15 -0.51 1.95
CA GLN A 41 16.06 0.48 2.56
C GLN A 41 17.43 0.34 1.90
N LYS A 42 18.02 1.47 1.52
CA LYS A 42 19.43 1.53 1.12
C LYS A 42 20.22 2.09 2.30
N GLN A 43 21.00 1.26 2.97
CA GLN A 43 21.88 1.68 4.06
C GLN A 43 23.30 1.90 3.52
N LYS A 44 23.89 3.06 3.80
CA LYS A 44 25.30 3.35 3.52
C LYS A 44 26.12 3.00 4.76
N SER A 45 27.13 2.12 4.63
CA SER A 45 28.05 1.73 5.71
C SER A 45 29.38 2.48 5.64
N GLY A 46 30.06 2.66 6.77
CA GLY A 46 31.46 3.07 6.86
C GLY A 46 32.40 1.89 7.07
N ASN A 47 33.68 2.16 7.31
CA ASN A 47 34.64 1.11 7.69
C ASN A 47 34.35 0.65 9.13
N ASN A 48 34.39 -0.66 9.39
CA ASN A 48 34.10 -1.30 10.69
C ASN A 48 32.66 -1.13 11.24
N SER A 49 31.64 -1.06 10.38
CA SER A 49 30.23 -0.98 10.81
C SER A 49 29.38 -2.17 10.36
N THR A 50 28.53 -2.65 11.28
CA THR A 50 27.52 -3.68 11.02
C THR A 50 26.18 -3.02 10.73
N ASN A 51 25.74 -3.10 9.48
CA ASN A 51 24.44 -2.59 9.07
C ASN A 51 23.38 -3.65 9.32
N ILE A 52 22.50 -3.39 10.29
CA ILE A 52 21.35 -4.23 10.58
C ILE A 52 20.11 -3.56 10.00
N GLN A 53 19.39 -4.28 9.14
CA GLN A 53 18.11 -3.89 8.63
C GLN A 53 17.09 -4.99 8.98
N ALA A 54 16.05 -4.62 9.71
CA ALA A 54 14.98 -5.54 10.05
C ALA A 54 13.62 -4.86 9.95
N GLY A 55 12.63 -5.59 9.47
CA GLY A 55 11.22 -5.18 9.50
C GLY A 55 10.45 -5.70 10.72
N GLY A 56 11.18 -6.10 11.75
CA GLY A 56 10.67 -6.66 13.00
C GLY A 56 11.75 -6.56 14.08
N ASN A 57 11.58 -7.29 15.18
CA ASN A 57 12.48 -7.21 16.33
C ASN A 57 13.89 -7.67 15.97
N VAL A 58 14.88 -6.94 16.47
CA VAL A 58 16.29 -7.31 16.44
C VAL A 58 16.76 -7.49 17.88
N GLU A 59 17.34 -8.65 18.16
CA GLU A 59 18.01 -8.93 19.44
C GLU A 59 19.49 -9.21 19.15
N PHE A 60 20.38 -8.58 19.91
CA PHE A 60 21.82 -8.82 19.82
C PHE A 60 22.41 -9.00 21.21
N THR A 61 23.23 -10.03 21.35
CA THR A 61 24.06 -10.28 22.53
C THR A 61 25.48 -9.85 22.19
N GLN A 62 26.00 -8.83 22.87
CA GLN A 62 27.44 -8.54 22.82
C GLN A 62 28.17 -9.53 23.71
N LYS A 63 29.24 -10.13 23.17
CA LYS A 63 30.26 -10.76 24.00
C LYS A 63 31.06 -9.63 24.65
N ASN A 64 31.03 -9.55 25.98
CA ASN A 64 31.96 -8.70 26.71
C ASN A 64 33.35 -9.36 26.56
N ASP A 65 34.21 -8.75 25.76
CA ASP A 65 35.64 -9.07 25.72
C ASP A 65 36.39 -8.31 26.83
#